data_AF-A0A845CV73-F1
#
_entry.id   AF-A0A845CV73-F1
#
_cell.length_a   1.000
_cell.length_b   1.000
_cell.length_c   1.000
_cell.angle_alpha   90.00
_cell.angle_beta   90.00
_cell.angle_gamma   90.00
#
_symmetry.space_group_name_H-M   'P 1'
#
loop_
_entity.id
_entity.type
_entity.pdbx_description
1 polymer ?
#
loop_
_entity_poly.entity_id
_entity_poly.type
_entity_poly.pdbx_seq_one_letter_code
_entity_poly.pdbx_strand_id
1 'polypeptide(L)'
;MNYARCICNQPYLHAPDQPMQEEPLFGLTVGKVYKVVSDPTAEQHGMTRIIDESFGEPGSEDGYLYPSDYFEPFLPDEHLCRTSLTIYLDEYVKGVLQAEAVASNKSVSALMRDWVEERLDLPYSV
;
A
#
# COMPACT_ATOMS: atom_id res chain seq x y z
N MET A 1 -7.68 -9.59 -2.87
CA MET A 1 -7.49 -8.53 -1.85
C MET A 1 -6.45 -7.57 -2.39
N ASN A 2 -6.71 -6.26 -2.43
CA ASN A 2 -5.82 -5.32 -3.14
C ASN A 2 -4.72 -4.74 -2.27
N TYR A 3 -4.91 -4.75 -0.95
CA TYR A 3 -3.97 -4.18 0.01
C TYR A 3 -3.80 -5.11 1.20
N ALA A 4 -2.58 -5.23 1.69
CA ALA A 4 -2.26 -6.03 2.87
C ALA A 4 -1.31 -5.27 3.80
N ARG A 5 -1.47 -5.46 5.10
CA ARG A 5 -0.55 -4.90 6.11
C ARG A 5 0.56 -5.91 6.38
N CYS A 6 1.81 -5.46 6.33
CA CYS A 6 2.96 -6.28 6.70
C CYS A 6 2.99 -6.49 8.22
N ILE A 7 3.07 -7.74 8.65
CA ILE A 7 3.20 -8.16 10.05
C ILE A 7 4.53 -8.89 10.33
N CYS A 8 5.25 -9.31 9.29
CA CYS A 8 6.57 -9.91 9.37
C CYS A 8 7.45 -9.42 8.20
N ASN A 9 8.74 -9.24 8.47
CA ASN A 9 9.74 -8.87 7.47
C ASN A 9 11.07 -9.62 7.67
N GLN A 10 11.02 -10.80 8.28
CA GLN A 10 12.21 -11.63 8.48
C GLN A 10 12.69 -12.23 7.14
N PRO A 11 13.99 -12.49 6.95
CA PRO A 11 14.46 -13.23 5.79
C PRO A 11 13.89 -14.65 5.77
N TYR A 12 13.46 -15.10 4.59
CA TYR A 12 12.90 -16.45 4.39
C TYR A 12 13.65 -17.26 3.32
N LEU A 13 14.50 -16.59 2.53
CA LEU A 13 15.41 -17.25 1.60
C LEU A 13 16.73 -17.54 2.31
N HIS A 14 17.13 -18.80 2.31
CA HIS A 14 18.36 -19.25 2.95
C HIS A 14 19.17 -20.09 1.96
N ALA A 15 20.38 -19.64 1.61
CA ALA A 15 21.34 -20.47 0.88
C ALA A 15 22.03 -21.44 1.87
N PRO A 16 22.13 -22.75 1.58
CA PRO A 16 22.60 -23.75 2.55
C PRO A 16 23.96 -23.45 3.21
N ASP A 17 24.86 -22.77 2.48
CA ASP A 17 26.21 -22.46 2.91
C ASP A 17 26.39 -21.00 3.38
N GLN A 18 25.30 -20.26 3.54
CA GLN A 18 25.32 -18.90 4.05
C GLN A 18 24.84 -18.86 5.50
N PRO A 19 25.39 -17.96 6.34
CA PRO A 19 24.83 -17.72 7.66
C PRO A 19 23.37 -17.26 7.53
N MET A 20 22.55 -17.66 8.50
CA MET A 20 21.16 -17.22 8.58
C MET A 20 21.14 -15.69 8.63
N GLN A 21 20.41 -15.07 7.71
CA GLN A 21 20.27 -13.62 7.68
C GLN A 21 19.26 -13.22 8.77
N GLU A 22 19.69 -12.39 9.72
CA GLU A 22 18.85 -11.89 10.81
C GLU A 22 18.35 -10.46 10.55
N GLU A 23 18.93 -9.79 9.55
CA GLU A 23 18.55 -8.43 9.18
C GLU A 23 17.18 -8.43 8.48
N PRO A 24 16.27 -7.51 8.83
CA PRO A 24 14.98 -7.41 8.17
C PRO A 24 15.10 -7.18 6.65
N LEU A 25 14.14 -7.69 5.90
CA LEU A 25 14.05 -7.46 4.46
C LEU A 25 13.86 -5.97 4.17
N PHE A 26 14.81 -5.39 3.43
CA PHE A 26 14.88 -3.96 3.13
C PHE A 26 13.59 -3.39 2.52
N GLY A 27 12.91 -4.17 1.68
CA GLY A 27 11.66 -3.75 1.03
C GLY A 27 10.40 -3.78 1.91
N LEU A 28 10.45 -4.45 3.07
CA LEU A 28 9.30 -4.65 3.94
C LEU A 28 9.45 -3.98 5.31
N THR A 29 8.49 -3.12 5.63
CA THR A 29 8.36 -2.45 6.93
C THR A 29 7.10 -2.96 7.63
N VAL A 30 7.27 -3.54 8.82
CA VAL A 30 6.14 -4.00 9.66
C VAL A 30 5.20 -2.83 9.98
N GLY A 31 3.90 -3.07 9.86
CA GLY A 31 2.84 -2.08 10.04
C GLY A 31 2.50 -1.27 8.79
N LYS A 32 3.36 -1.28 7.76
CA LYS A 32 3.08 -0.60 6.48
C LYS A 32 2.07 -1.40 5.65
N VAL A 33 1.26 -0.68 4.87
CA VAL A 33 0.30 -1.24 3.93
C VAL A 33 0.92 -1.25 2.55
N TYR A 34 0.82 -2.39 1.87
CA TYR A 34 1.36 -2.62 0.54
C TYR A 34 0.26 -3.04 -0.43
N LYS A 35 0.50 -2.80 -1.73
CA LYS A 35 -0.40 -3.27 -2.80
C LYS A 35 -0.08 -4.73 -3.14
N VAL A 36 -1.11 -5.54 -3.19
CA VAL A 36 -1.05 -6.95 -3.58
C VAL A 36 -1.37 -7.08 -5.06
N VAL A 37 -0.59 -7.88 -5.78
CA VAL A 37 -0.84 -8.26 -7.17
C VAL A 37 -1.35 -9.70 -7.18
N SER A 38 -2.49 -9.94 -7.83
CA SER A 38 -3.01 -11.30 -7.99
C SER A 38 -2.02 -12.15 -8.80
N ASP A 39 -1.57 -13.26 -8.22
CA ASP A 39 -0.68 -14.23 -8.86
C ASP A 39 -1.13 -15.64 -8.44
N PRO A 40 -2.03 -16.27 -9.22
CA PRO A 40 -2.59 -17.57 -8.86
C PRO A 40 -1.54 -18.67 -8.69
N THR A 41 -0.41 -18.55 -9.39
CA THR A 41 0.69 -19.52 -9.27
C THR A 41 1.39 -19.36 -7.93
N ALA A 42 1.71 -18.13 -7.54
CA ALA A 42 2.32 -17.84 -6.24
C ALA A 42 1.39 -18.22 -5.07
N GLU A 43 0.10 -17.91 -5.19
CA GLU A 43 -0.91 -18.20 -4.16
C GLU A 43 -1.02 -19.71 -3.88
N GLN A 44 -0.93 -20.56 -4.92
CA GLN A 44 -0.90 -22.03 -4.75
C GLN A 44 0.31 -22.52 -3.94
N HIS A 45 1.38 -21.73 -3.88
CA HIS A 45 2.59 -22.01 -3.12
C HIS A 45 2.65 -21.27 -1.77
N GLY A 46 1.54 -20.65 -1.33
CA GLY A 46 1.52 -19.88 -0.08
C GLY A 46 2.36 -18.60 -0.14
N MET A 47 2.51 -18.04 -1.33
CA MET A 47 3.25 -16.80 -1.58
C MET A 47 2.30 -15.70 -2.02
N THR A 48 2.62 -14.47 -1.67
CA THR A 48 1.90 -13.26 -2.08
C THR A 48 2.84 -12.34 -2.83
N ARG A 49 2.39 -11.85 -3.99
CA ARG A 49 3.11 -10.87 -4.80
C ARG A 49 2.79 -9.45 -4.32
N ILE A 50 3.83 -8.72 -3.95
CA ILE A 50 3.75 -7.41 -3.32
C ILE A 50 4.51 -6.37 -4.15
N ILE A 51 3.89 -5.23 -4.37
CA ILE A 51 4.58 -4.02 -4.80
C ILE A 51 5.18 -3.37 -3.56
N ASP A 52 6.49 -3.52 -3.36
CA ASP A 52 7.22 -3.01 -2.19
C ASP A 52 7.99 -1.72 -2.50
N GLU A 53 8.86 -1.29 -1.59
CA GLU A 53 9.64 -0.04 -1.76
C GLU A 53 10.70 -0.10 -2.87
N SER A 54 11.07 -1.30 -3.32
CA SER A 54 12.04 -1.48 -4.40
C SER A 54 11.40 -1.48 -5.78
N PHE A 55 10.06 -1.33 -5.87
CA PHE A 55 9.34 -1.30 -7.14
C PHE A 55 9.86 -0.20 -8.08
N GLY A 56 10.18 -0.61 -9.31
CA GLY A 56 10.77 0.25 -10.34
C GLY A 56 12.29 0.13 -10.45
N GLU A 57 12.95 -0.57 -9.52
CA GLU A 57 14.32 -1.03 -9.70
C GLU A 57 14.38 -2.19 -10.71
N PRO A 58 15.49 -2.38 -11.45
CA PRO A 58 15.61 -3.48 -12.41
C PRO A 58 15.34 -4.84 -11.77
N GLY A 59 14.37 -5.59 -12.29
CA GLY A 59 13.96 -6.91 -11.77
C GLY A 59 12.83 -6.87 -10.71
N SER A 60 12.24 -5.72 -10.45
CA SER A 60 11.11 -5.52 -9.53
C SER A 60 9.79 -5.15 -10.24
N GLU A 61 9.75 -5.20 -11.57
CA GLU A 61 8.69 -4.63 -12.41
C GLU A 61 7.31 -5.25 -12.16
N ASP A 62 7.30 -6.49 -11.69
CA ASP A 62 6.10 -7.25 -11.33
C ASP A 62 5.93 -7.40 -9.80
N GLY A 63 6.71 -6.68 -9.01
CA GLY A 63 6.80 -6.84 -7.56
C GLY A 63 7.50 -8.14 -7.13
N TYR A 64 7.66 -8.29 -5.82
CA TYR A 64 8.36 -9.42 -5.21
C TYR A 64 7.40 -10.40 -4.55
N LEU A 65 7.80 -11.67 -4.53
CA LEU A 65 7.10 -12.72 -3.81
C LEU A 65 7.57 -12.74 -2.35
N TYR A 66 6.64 -12.96 -1.44
CA TYR A 66 6.89 -13.15 -0.02
C TYR A 66 5.96 -14.24 0.52
N PRO A 67 6.31 -14.90 1.64
CA PRO A 67 5.38 -15.78 2.34
C PRO A 67 4.07 -15.07 2.66
N SER A 68 2.93 -15.71 2.41
CA SER A 68 1.62 -15.09 2.63
C SER A 68 1.33 -14.76 4.09
N ASP A 69 1.93 -15.49 5.04
CA ASP A 69 1.81 -15.26 6.48
C ASP A 69 2.58 -14.02 6.97
N TYR A 70 3.32 -13.33 6.09
CA TYR A 70 3.93 -12.03 6.40
C TYR A 70 2.93 -10.90 6.36
N PHE A 71 1.71 -11.17 5.88
CA PHE A 71 0.71 -10.16 5.63
C PHE A 71 -0.64 -10.56 6.19
N GLU A 72 -1.41 -9.54 6.54
CA GLU A 72 -2.82 -9.68 6.88
C GLU A 72 -3.68 -8.73 6.04
N PRO A 73 -4.98 -9.04 5.89
CA PRO A 73 -5.94 -8.11 5.31
C PRO A 73 -5.90 -6.71 5.90
N PHE A 74 -5.69 -5.71 5.04
CA PHE A 74 -5.90 -4.33 5.42
C PHE A 74 -7.38 -4.01 5.21
N LEU A 75 -8.13 -3.97 6.31
CA LEU A 75 -9.56 -3.71 6.33
C LEU A 75 -9.83 -2.32 6.91
N PRO A 76 -10.90 -1.65 6.48
CA PRO A 76 -11.28 -0.36 7.05
C PRO A 76 -11.67 -0.55 8.53
N ASP A 77 -11.14 0.32 9.38
CA ASP A 77 -11.61 0.49 10.75
C ASP A 77 -12.69 1.58 10.72
N GLU A 78 -13.88 1.31 11.27
CA GLU A 78 -15.03 2.23 11.29
C GLU A 78 -14.76 3.54 12.08
N HIS A 79 -13.59 3.67 12.70
CA HIS A 79 -13.29 4.76 13.62
C HIS A 79 -12.37 5.85 13.09
N LEU A 80 -13.02 6.93 12.63
CA LEU A 80 -12.57 8.33 12.55
C LEU A 80 -11.35 8.62 11.65
N CYS A 81 -11.46 9.67 10.84
CA CYS A 81 -10.34 10.29 10.11
C CYS A 81 -9.30 10.89 11.09
N ARG A 82 -8.49 10.04 11.73
CA ARG A 82 -7.54 10.40 12.80
C ARG A 82 -6.16 10.81 12.29
N THR A 83 -5.90 10.59 11.00
CA THR A 83 -4.61 10.90 10.37
C THR A 83 -4.78 11.97 9.30
N SER A 84 -3.70 12.72 9.05
CA SER A 84 -3.66 13.81 8.07
C SER A 84 -2.66 13.50 6.96
N LEU A 85 -3.07 13.74 5.71
CA LEU A 85 -2.17 13.77 4.56
C LEU A 85 -1.80 15.22 4.25
N THR A 86 -0.50 15.52 4.17
CA THR A 86 0.01 16.83 3.71
C THR A 86 0.57 16.68 2.31
N ILE A 87 0.12 17.54 1.39
CA ILE A 87 0.57 17.55 -0.02
C ILE A 87 1.12 18.93 -0.37
N TYR A 88 2.22 18.95 -1.12
CA TYR A 88 2.75 20.17 -1.72
C TYR A 88 2.21 20.29 -3.14
N LEU A 89 1.56 21.41 -3.42
CA LEU A 89 0.98 21.73 -4.72
C LEU A 89 1.51 23.08 -5.17
N ASP A 90 1.68 23.24 -6.49
CA ASP A 90 1.86 24.58 -7.04
C ASP A 90 0.60 25.43 -6.84
N GLU A 91 0.75 26.75 -7.02
CA GLU A 91 -0.33 27.72 -6.81
C GLU A 91 -1.50 27.51 -7.77
N TYR A 92 -1.21 27.08 -9.00
CA TYR A 92 -2.22 26.85 -10.03
C TYR A 92 -3.17 25.71 -9.63
N VAL A 93 -2.62 24.54 -9.30
CA VAL A 93 -3.40 23.36 -8.90
C VAL A 93 -4.18 23.64 -7.61
N LYS A 94 -3.56 24.35 -6.65
CA LYS A 94 -4.25 24.76 -5.42
C LYS A 94 -5.44 25.68 -5.71
N GLY A 95 -5.29 26.65 -6.61
CA GLY A 95 -6.37 27.57 -7.02
C GLY A 95 -7.54 26.84 -7.68
N VAL A 96 -7.25 25.91 -8.60
CA VAL A 96 -8.26 25.07 -9.25
C VAL A 96 -9.00 24.21 -8.22
N LEU A 97 -8.27 23.56 -7.32
CA LEU A 97 -8.87 22.72 -6.26
C LEU A 97 -9.82 23.51 -5.36
N GLN A 98 -9.48 24.75 -5.03
CA GLN A 98 -10.35 25.64 -4.26
C GLN A 98 -11.63 26.00 -5.01
N ALA A 99 -11.53 26.32 -6.31
CA ALA A 99 -12.68 26.64 -7.15
C ALA A 99 -13.65 25.46 -7.27
N GLU A 100 -13.14 24.25 -7.52
CA GLU A 100 -13.95 23.02 -7.60
C GLU A 100 -14.67 22.71 -6.29
N ALA A 101 -13.99 22.90 -5.15
CA ALA A 101 -14.60 22.70 -3.84
C ALA A 101 -15.77 23.65 -3.59
N VAL A 102 -15.61 24.93 -3.95
CA VAL A 102 -16.68 25.94 -3.88
C VAL A 102 -17.84 25.59 -4.81
N ALA A 103 -17.55 25.23 -6.06
CA ALA A 103 -18.56 24.84 -7.04
C ALA A 103 -19.38 23.61 -6.59
N SER A 104 -18.74 22.69 -5.84
CA SER A 104 -19.37 21.49 -5.30
C SER A 104 -20.01 21.68 -3.92
N ASN A 105 -19.99 22.89 -3.36
CA ASN A 105 -20.42 23.19 -1.99
C ASN A 105 -19.78 22.26 -0.92
N LYS A 106 -18.48 22.00 -1.06
CA LYS A 106 -17.69 21.13 -0.17
C LYS A 106 -16.47 21.87 0.38
N SER A 107 -15.95 21.40 1.51
CA SER A 107 -14.58 21.76 1.89
C SER A 107 -13.58 21.09 0.93
N VAL A 108 -12.41 21.69 0.73
CA VAL A 108 -11.32 21.07 -0.05
C VAL A 108 -11.01 19.66 0.45
N SER A 109 -11.01 19.46 1.78
CA SER A 109 -10.75 18.14 2.37
C SER A 109 -11.84 17.11 2.04
N ALA A 110 -13.10 17.53 1.94
CA ALA A 110 -14.20 16.63 1.59
C ALA A 110 -14.14 16.24 0.12
N LEU A 111 -13.95 17.23 -0.77
CA LEU A 111 -13.78 16.96 -2.20
C LEU A 111 -12.59 16.00 -2.47
N MET A 112 -11.46 16.23 -1.80
CA MET A 112 -10.30 15.36 -1.93
C MET A 112 -10.56 13.93 -1.43
N ARG A 113 -11.32 13.75 -0.34
CA ARG A 113 -11.70 12.41 0.13
C ARG A 113 -12.53 11.68 -0.92
N ASP A 114 -13.55 12.34 -1.48
CA ASP A 114 -14.38 11.75 -2.52
C ASP A 114 -13.53 11.34 -3.74
N TRP A 115 -12.64 12.20 -4.20
CA TRP A 115 -11.73 11.90 -5.32
C TRP A 115 -10.73 10.78 -5.04
N VAL A 116 -10.33 10.63 -3.78
CA VAL A 116 -9.46 9.53 -3.33
C VAL A 116 -10.25 8.22 -3.33
N GLU A 117 -11.46 8.22 -2.80
CA GLU A 117 -12.37 7.07 -2.79
C GLU A 117 -12.75 6.61 -4.22
N GLU A 118 -12.94 7.55 -5.15
CA GLU A 118 -13.23 7.24 -6.56
C GLU A 118 -12.03 6.59 -7.29
N ARG A 119 -10.81 6.93 -6.88
CA ARG A 119 -9.58 6.49 -7.58
C ARG A 119 -8.93 5.25 -6.96
N LEU A 120 -9.08 5.07 -5.65
CA LEU A 120 -8.47 3.95 -4.94
C LEU A 120 -9.46 2.80 -4.85
N ASP A 121 -8.97 1.59 -5.12
CA ASP A 121 -9.72 0.34 -4.97
C ASP A 121 -9.79 -0.08 -3.48
N LEU A 122 -10.43 0.76 -2.67
CA LEU A 122 -10.50 0.59 -1.23
C LEU A 122 -11.35 -0.64 -0.86
N PRO A 123 -10.93 -1.42 0.14
CA PRO A 123 -11.76 -2.50 0.67
C PRO A 123 -13.07 -1.95 1.23
N TYR A 124 -14.20 -2.56 0.86
CA TYR A 124 -15.50 -2.18 1.39
C TYR A 124 -15.51 -2.29 2.92
N SER A 125 -16.11 -1.30 3.57
CA SER A 125 -16.48 -1.41 4.98
C SER A 125 -17.65 -2.38 5.07
N VAL A 126 -17.49 -3.47 5.81
CA VAL A 126 -18.58 -4.44 6.10
C VAL A 126 -19.43 -3.88 7.23
#